data_AF-A0A6A4HV31-F1
#
_entry.id   AF-A0A6A4HV31-F1
#
_cell.length_a   1.000
_cell.length_b   1.000
_cell.length_c   1.000
_cell.angle_alpha   90.00
_cell.angle_beta   90.00
_cell.angle_gamma   90.00
#
_symmetry.space_group_name_H-M   'P 1'
#
loop_
_entity.id
_entity.type
_entity.pdbx_description
1 polymer ?
#
loop_
_entity_poly.entity_id
_entity_poly.type
_entity_poly.pdbx_seq_one_letter_code
_entity_poly.pdbx_strand_id
1 'polypeptide(L)'
;MAEAVVLGGAAKVASKFVASTKAFPARHEESHRKEMDRLEKNIDRYYKDIEHQEVSADEQLKFRRMQGEAREKGKEYRDTIRDYKDTPYLKPLKKIKKQREARRRKREASQSVDSLEDYVQEIADRSRASSRASSRAAAEDSTDCESIAATSGSPPGEGLRNEDVEAWRHVLLILQRLGDARIELSSSFRLGLGR
;
A
#
# COMPACT_ATOMS: atom_id res chain seq x y z
N MET A 1 11.97 -35.57 -22.03
CA MET A 1 12.00 -35.43 -20.55
C MET A 1 12.12 -33.99 -20.06
N ALA A 2 12.70 -33.04 -20.83
CA ALA A 2 12.74 -31.62 -20.45
C ALA A 2 11.36 -30.93 -20.43
N GLU A 3 10.42 -31.32 -21.29
CA GLU A 3 9.10 -30.68 -21.39
C GLU A 3 8.20 -30.89 -20.16
N ALA A 4 8.28 -32.05 -19.51
CA ALA A 4 7.49 -32.35 -18.30
C ALA A 4 7.95 -31.52 -17.09
N VAL A 5 9.25 -31.22 -16.98
CA VAL A 5 9.82 -30.42 -15.90
C VAL A 5 9.41 -28.95 -16.02
N VAL A 6 9.34 -28.41 -17.24
CA VAL A 6 8.91 -27.03 -17.51
C VAL A 6 7.43 -26.82 -17.20
N LEU A 7 6.58 -27.81 -17.51
CA LEU A 7 5.14 -27.76 -17.21
C LEU A 7 4.84 -27.79 -15.69
N GLY A 8 5.57 -28.61 -14.92
CA GLY A 8 5.42 -28.67 -13.46
C GLY A 8 5.81 -27.36 -12.76
N GLY A 9 6.86 -26.69 -13.24
CA GLY A 9 7.29 -25.39 -12.72
C GLY A 9 6.26 -24.28 -12.96
N ALA A 10 5.69 -24.23 -14.17
CA ALA A 10 4.70 -23.21 -14.55
C ALA A 10 3.41 -23.31 -13.70
N ALA A 11 2.93 -24.51 -13.40
CA ALA A 11 1.73 -24.71 -12.58
C ALA A 11 1.92 -24.24 -11.12
N LYS A 12 3.12 -24.43 -10.55
CA LYS A 12 3.45 -23.96 -9.19
C LYS A 12 3.51 -22.43 -9.10
N VAL A 13 4.06 -21.78 -10.13
CA VAL A 13 4.10 -20.32 -10.23
C VAL A 13 2.69 -19.74 -10.43
N ALA A 14 1.86 -20.38 -11.27
CA ALA A 14 0.46 -20.02 -11.49
C ALA A 14 -0.39 -20.07 -10.21
N SER A 15 -0.31 -21.18 -9.47
CA SER A 15 -1.06 -21.33 -8.21
C SER A 15 -0.65 -20.31 -7.16
N LYS A 16 0.66 -20.05 -6.99
CA LYS A 16 1.16 -18.99 -6.07
C LYS A 16 0.67 -17.60 -6.46
N PHE A 17 0.64 -17.27 -7.75
CA PHE A 17 0.11 -15.98 -8.22
C PHE A 17 -1.38 -15.85 -7.93
N VAL A 18 -2.19 -16.85 -8.25
CA VAL A 18 -3.64 -16.81 -7.97
C VAL A 18 -3.90 -16.68 -6.48
N ALA A 19 -3.15 -17.40 -5.63
CA ALA A 19 -3.25 -17.27 -4.18
C ALA A 19 -2.87 -15.87 -3.68
N SER A 20 -1.73 -15.33 -4.12
CA SER A 20 -1.27 -14.00 -3.68
C SER A 20 -2.19 -12.88 -4.15
N THR A 21 -2.73 -12.99 -5.36
CA THR A 21 -3.63 -11.99 -5.94
C THR A 21 -5.03 -12.01 -5.33
N LYS A 22 -5.49 -13.15 -4.80
CA LYS A 22 -6.75 -13.24 -4.03
C LYS A 22 -6.63 -12.64 -2.63
N ALA A 23 -5.52 -12.86 -1.94
CA ALA A 23 -5.31 -12.34 -0.58
C ALA A 23 -4.93 -10.85 -0.55
N PHE A 24 -4.41 -10.32 -1.66
CA PHE A 24 -3.91 -8.94 -1.73
C PHE A 24 -4.95 -7.86 -1.35
N PRO A 25 -6.17 -7.84 -1.91
CA PRO A 25 -7.12 -6.77 -1.61
C PRO A 25 -7.55 -6.75 -0.15
N ALA A 26 -7.82 -7.92 0.45
CA ALA A 26 -8.26 -8.03 1.84
C ALA A 26 -7.24 -7.41 2.82
N ARG A 27 -5.96 -7.74 2.65
CA ARG A 27 -4.86 -7.18 3.48
C ARG A 27 -4.74 -5.66 3.32
N HIS A 28 -4.90 -5.17 2.10
CA HIS A 28 -4.78 -3.76 1.79
C HIS A 28 -5.99 -2.95 2.29
N GLU A 29 -7.19 -3.52 2.26
CA GLU A 29 -8.41 -2.92 2.82
C GLU A 29 -8.40 -2.89 4.34
N GLU A 30 -7.89 -3.93 4.99
CA GLU A 30 -7.66 -3.92 6.44
C GLU A 30 -6.63 -2.85 6.83
N SER A 31 -5.51 -2.78 6.11
CA SER A 31 -4.50 -1.74 6.33
C SER A 31 -5.07 -0.34 6.11
N HIS A 32 -5.86 -0.13 5.06
CA HIS A 32 -6.51 1.15 4.79
C HIS A 32 -7.47 1.54 5.93
N ARG A 33 -8.27 0.59 6.45
CA ARG A 33 -9.17 0.85 7.60
C ARG A 33 -8.38 1.34 8.82
N LYS A 34 -7.31 0.64 9.17
CA LYS A 34 -6.42 1.02 10.30
C LYS A 34 -5.84 2.43 10.14
N GLU A 35 -5.42 2.80 8.92
CA GLU A 35 -4.89 4.14 8.63
C GLU A 35 -5.97 5.23 8.75
N MET A 36 -7.19 4.96 8.28
CA MET A 36 -8.30 5.91 8.42
C MET A 36 -8.72 6.07 9.89
N ASP A 37 -8.76 4.99 10.67
CA ASP A 37 -9.03 5.06 12.11
C ASP A 37 -7.96 5.88 12.84
N ARG A 38 -6.69 5.76 12.43
CA ARG A 38 -5.57 6.56 12.97
C ARG A 38 -5.72 8.04 12.61
N LEU A 39 -6.04 8.34 11.36
CA LEU A 39 -6.35 9.69 10.89
C LEU A 39 -7.50 10.32 11.69
N GLU A 40 -8.58 9.58 11.89
CA GLU A 40 -9.74 10.06 12.67
C GLU A 40 -9.36 10.35 14.13
N LYS A 41 -8.55 9.50 14.77
CA LYS A 41 -8.02 9.76 16.12
C LYS A 41 -7.17 11.02 16.18
N ASN A 42 -6.31 11.26 15.19
CA ASN A 42 -5.48 12.47 15.13
C ASN A 42 -6.34 13.73 14.95
N ILE A 43 -7.42 13.63 14.17
CA ILE A 43 -8.41 14.70 14.01
C ILE A 43 -9.13 14.98 15.33
N ASP A 44 -9.65 13.95 15.97
CA ASP A 44 -10.33 14.05 17.25
C ASP A 44 -9.44 14.68 18.33
N ARG A 45 -8.18 14.26 18.39
CA ARG A 45 -7.19 14.79 19.34
C ARG A 45 -6.97 16.28 19.12
N TYR A 46 -6.84 16.72 17.87
CA TYR A 46 -6.68 18.13 17.55
C TYR A 46 -7.87 18.96 18.02
N TYR A 47 -9.10 18.54 17.70
CA TYR A 47 -10.31 19.29 18.06
C TYR A 47 -10.63 19.25 19.56
N LYS A 48 -10.36 18.13 20.25
CA LYS A 48 -10.66 17.98 21.69
C LYS A 48 -9.61 18.62 22.58
N ASP A 49 -8.33 18.39 22.28
CA ASP A 49 -7.25 18.72 23.22
C ASP A 49 -6.54 20.03 22.86
N ILE A 50 -6.51 20.40 21.56
CA ILE A 50 -5.61 21.43 21.05
C ILE A 50 -6.36 22.70 20.63
N GLU A 51 -7.53 22.59 19.98
CA GLU A 51 -8.27 23.76 19.47
C GLU A 51 -8.59 24.80 20.56
N HIS A 52 -8.77 24.36 21.81
CA HIS A 52 -9.04 25.23 22.95
C HIS A 52 -7.80 25.96 23.52
N GLN A 53 -6.59 25.69 23.03
CA GLN A 53 -5.31 26.16 23.59
C GLN A 53 -4.67 27.30 22.78
N GLU A 54 -5.48 28.21 22.22
CA GLU A 54 -5.03 29.40 21.46
C GLU A 54 -4.20 29.07 20.20
N VAL A 55 -4.67 28.12 19.39
CA VAL A 55 -4.04 27.82 18.10
C VAL A 55 -4.25 28.99 17.14
N SER A 56 -3.16 29.43 16.48
CA SER A 56 -3.25 30.51 15.49
C SER A 56 -4.11 30.12 14.28
N ALA A 57 -4.70 31.11 13.61
CA ALA A 57 -5.48 30.87 12.39
C ALA A 57 -4.66 30.16 11.30
N ASP A 58 -3.36 30.46 11.21
CA ASP A 58 -2.44 29.85 10.24
C ASP A 58 -2.20 28.36 10.54
N GLU A 59 -2.09 28.00 11.82
CA GLU A 59 -1.94 26.60 12.25
C GLU A 59 -3.23 25.80 12.03
N GLN A 60 -4.40 26.41 12.28
CA GLN A 60 -5.68 25.80 11.93
C GLN A 60 -5.81 25.57 10.42
N LEU A 61 -5.39 26.53 9.60
CA LEU A 61 -5.41 26.39 8.15
C LEU A 61 -4.45 25.29 7.68
N LYS A 62 -3.24 25.24 8.25
CA LYS A 62 -2.24 24.21 7.97
C LYS A 62 -2.76 22.82 8.34
N PHE A 63 -3.35 22.67 9.52
CA PHE A 63 -3.99 21.43 9.97
C PHE A 63 -5.06 20.97 8.97
N ARG A 64 -6.00 21.85 8.59
CA ARG A 64 -7.06 21.52 7.63
C ARG A 64 -6.52 21.08 6.28
N ARG A 65 -5.44 21.71 5.81
CA ARG A 65 -4.77 21.32 4.55
C ARG A 65 -4.19 19.90 4.64
N MET A 66 -3.45 19.62 5.71
CA MET A 66 -2.84 18.29 5.93
C MET A 66 -3.91 17.21 6.12
N GLN A 67 -4.98 17.51 6.83
CA GLN A 67 -6.15 16.64 6.96
C GLN A 67 -6.79 16.33 5.60
N GLY A 68 -6.99 17.36 4.77
CA GLY A 68 -7.53 17.22 3.42
C GLY A 68 -6.65 16.33 2.54
N GLU A 69 -5.34 16.57 2.55
CA GLU A 69 -4.36 15.79 1.79
C GLU A 69 -4.33 14.32 2.24
N ALA A 70 -4.36 14.06 3.56
CA ALA A 70 -4.38 12.70 4.09
C ALA A 70 -5.66 11.94 3.67
N ARG A 71 -6.82 12.60 3.69
CA ARG A 71 -8.08 12.01 3.21
C ARG A 71 -8.06 11.74 1.71
N GLU A 72 -7.51 12.67 0.93
CA GLU A 72 -7.41 12.53 -0.53
C GLU A 72 -6.51 11.36 -0.90
N LYS A 73 -5.29 11.29 -0.34
CA LYS A 73 -4.38 10.16 -0.58
C LYS A 73 -4.95 8.83 -0.09
N GLY A 74 -5.66 8.83 1.04
CA GLY A 74 -6.40 7.66 1.52
C GLY A 74 -7.46 7.18 0.51
N LYS A 75 -8.22 8.11 -0.08
CA LYS A 75 -9.20 7.82 -1.13
C LYS A 75 -8.53 7.27 -2.39
N GLU A 76 -7.48 7.92 -2.88
CA GLU A 76 -6.73 7.45 -4.05
C GLU A 76 -6.19 6.02 -3.83
N TYR A 77 -5.64 5.74 -2.65
CA TYR A 77 -5.22 4.40 -2.28
C TYR A 77 -6.38 3.40 -2.32
N ARG A 78 -7.53 3.73 -1.73
CA ARG A 78 -8.74 2.88 -1.80
C ARG A 78 -9.18 2.61 -3.24
N ASP A 79 -9.17 3.63 -4.08
CA ASP A 79 -9.57 3.51 -5.48
C ASP A 79 -8.60 2.62 -6.27
N THR A 80 -7.29 2.69 -6.00
CA THR A 80 -6.33 1.75 -6.61
C THR A 80 -6.54 0.29 -6.19
N ILE A 81 -7.02 0.02 -4.97
CA ILE A 81 -7.40 -1.33 -4.55
C ILE A 81 -8.62 -1.82 -5.33
N ARG A 82 -9.60 -0.94 -5.56
CA ARG A 82 -10.79 -1.24 -6.37
C ARG A 82 -10.40 -1.57 -7.81
N ASP A 83 -9.60 -0.72 -8.44
CA ASP A 83 -9.04 -0.96 -9.78
C ASP A 83 -8.31 -2.30 -9.88
N TYR A 84 -7.57 -2.68 -8.84
CA TYR A 84 -6.88 -3.95 -8.79
C TYR A 84 -7.85 -5.14 -8.73
N LYS A 85 -8.94 -5.03 -7.95
CA LYS A 85 -10.00 -6.05 -7.87
C LYS A 85 -10.68 -6.23 -9.22
N ASP A 86 -11.00 -5.12 -9.89
CA ASP A 86 -11.70 -5.10 -11.18
C ASP A 86 -10.80 -5.55 -12.35
N THR A 87 -9.48 -5.58 -12.16
CA THR A 87 -8.55 -6.06 -13.18
C THR A 87 -8.64 -7.59 -13.32
N PRO A 88 -8.97 -8.12 -14.52
CA PRO A 88 -9.13 -9.56 -14.73
C PRO A 88 -7.81 -10.31 -14.58
N TYR A 89 -7.88 -11.56 -14.10
CA TYR A 89 -6.70 -12.41 -13.90
C TYR A 89 -5.98 -12.77 -15.20
N LEU A 90 -6.68 -12.74 -16.34
CA LEU A 90 -6.12 -12.96 -17.67
C LEU A 90 -5.21 -11.82 -18.16
N LYS A 91 -5.12 -10.71 -17.41
CA LYS A 91 -4.21 -9.59 -17.68
C LYS A 91 -3.16 -9.46 -16.57
N PRO A 92 -2.28 -10.47 -16.37
CA PRO A 92 -1.37 -10.53 -15.22
C PRO A 92 -0.40 -9.34 -15.16
N LEU A 93 0.13 -8.89 -16.30
CA LEU A 93 1.02 -7.71 -16.34
C LEU A 93 0.31 -6.44 -15.86
N LYS A 94 -0.96 -6.23 -16.26
CA LYS A 94 -1.77 -5.10 -15.79
C LYS A 94 -2.04 -5.22 -14.29
N LYS A 95 -2.34 -6.43 -13.80
CA LYS A 95 -2.61 -6.71 -12.38
C LYS A 95 -1.38 -6.47 -11.51
N ILE A 96 -0.19 -6.86 -11.96
CA ILE A 96 1.09 -6.60 -11.28
C ILE A 96 1.37 -5.08 -11.24
N LYS A 97 1.17 -4.36 -12.36
CA LYS A 97 1.32 -2.89 -12.37
C LYS A 97 0.41 -2.22 -11.35
N LYS A 98 -0.88 -2.61 -11.31
CA LYS A 98 -1.84 -2.11 -10.32
C LYS A 98 -1.46 -2.50 -8.89
N GLN A 99 -0.86 -3.66 -8.68
CA GLN A 99 -0.34 -4.06 -7.37
C GLN A 99 0.79 -3.15 -6.89
N ARG A 100 1.74 -2.81 -7.78
CA ARG A 100 2.83 -1.88 -7.47
C ARG A 100 2.31 -0.47 -7.21
N GLU A 101 1.34 -0.03 -8.00
CA GLU A 101 0.66 1.26 -7.82
C GLU A 101 -0.01 1.34 -6.44
N ALA A 102 -0.82 0.34 -6.06
CA ALA A 102 -1.47 0.28 -4.76
C ALA A 102 -0.47 0.27 -3.59
N ARG A 103 0.68 -0.40 -3.73
CA ARG A 103 1.76 -0.35 -2.71
C ARG A 103 2.38 1.04 -2.61
N ARG A 104 2.54 1.76 -3.73
CA ARG A 104 3.06 3.13 -3.72
C ARG A 104 2.06 4.09 -3.06
N ARG A 105 0.80 4.06 -3.50
CA ARG A 105 -0.28 4.87 -2.92
C ARG A 105 -0.49 4.60 -1.44
N LYS A 106 -0.35 3.33 -1.00
CA LYS A 106 -0.35 2.99 0.43
C LYS A 106 0.70 3.80 1.20
N ARG A 107 1.95 3.81 0.71
CA ARG A 107 3.05 4.54 1.39
C ARG A 107 2.79 6.04 1.41
N GLU A 108 2.31 6.61 0.31
CA GLU A 108 1.96 8.02 0.21
C GLU A 108 0.85 8.40 1.21
N ALA A 109 -0.18 7.56 1.34
CA ALA A 109 -1.27 7.75 2.30
C ALA A 109 -0.77 7.63 3.75
N SER A 110 -0.04 6.56 4.10
CA SER A 110 0.54 6.41 5.44
C SER A 110 1.45 7.58 5.80
N GLN A 111 2.34 8.00 4.89
CA GLN A 111 3.24 9.13 5.12
C GLN A 111 2.49 10.44 5.38
N SER A 112 1.36 10.68 4.71
CA SER A 112 0.53 11.87 4.99
C SER A 112 -0.17 11.81 6.36
N VAL A 113 -0.57 10.62 6.81
CA VAL A 113 -1.13 10.44 8.16
C VAL A 113 -0.04 10.62 9.22
N ASP A 114 1.15 10.04 9.01
CA ASP A 114 2.31 10.22 9.89
C ASP A 114 2.69 11.71 9.99
N SER A 115 2.76 12.42 8.85
CA SER A 115 3.07 13.86 8.84
C SER A 115 2.04 14.69 9.63
N LEU A 116 0.75 14.32 9.54
CA LEU A 116 -0.31 14.97 10.31
C LEU A 116 -0.19 14.66 11.81
N GLU A 117 0.15 13.42 12.16
CA GLU A 117 0.36 13.01 13.55
C GLU A 117 1.52 13.76 14.19
N ASP A 118 2.65 13.84 13.50
CA ASP A 118 3.82 14.60 13.95
C ASP A 118 3.45 16.06 14.19
N TYR A 119 2.66 16.66 13.29
CA TYR A 119 2.20 18.03 13.44
C TYR A 119 1.25 18.23 14.63
N VAL A 120 0.28 17.32 14.82
CA VAL A 120 -0.64 17.36 15.97
C VAL A 120 0.13 17.18 17.28
N GLN A 121 1.13 16.29 17.29
CA GLN A 121 2.00 16.05 18.44
C GLN A 121 2.86 17.27 18.76
N GLU A 122 3.45 17.92 17.74
CA GLU A 122 4.26 19.13 17.90
C GLU A 122 3.46 20.26 18.56
N ILE A 123 2.21 20.50 18.12
CA ILE A 123 1.37 21.53 18.73
C ILE A 123 1.04 21.15 20.17
N ALA A 124 0.65 19.90 20.43
CA ALA A 124 0.32 19.45 21.77
C ALA A 124 1.50 19.61 22.75
N ASP A 125 2.72 19.29 22.31
CA ASP A 125 3.92 19.43 23.14
C ASP A 125 4.29 20.89 23.37
N ARG A 126 4.11 21.75 22.36
CA ARG A 126 4.29 23.21 22.50
C ARG A 126 3.33 23.80 23.54
N SER A 127 2.05 23.42 23.49
CA SER A 127 1.08 23.87 24.47
C SER A 127 1.41 23.41 25.89
N ARG A 128 1.84 22.15 26.05
CA ARG A 128 2.29 21.62 27.35
C ARG A 128 3.55 22.32 27.87
N ALA A 129 4.51 22.62 26.99
CA ALA A 129 5.72 23.34 27.35
C ALA A 129 5.41 24.76 27.83
N SER A 130 4.47 25.45 27.17
CA SER A 130 3.98 26.77 27.60
C SER A 130 3.36 26.72 29.01
N SER A 131 2.53 25.71 29.29
CA SER A 131 1.95 25.52 30.63
C SER A 131 3.01 25.19 31.69
N ARG A 132 4.09 24.47 31.34
CA ARG A 132 5.18 24.11 32.28
C ARG A 132 6.18 25.24 32.50
N ALA A 133 6.42 26.11 31.52
CA ALA A 133 7.30 27.28 31.67
C ALA A 133 6.75 28.26 32.72
N SER A 134 5.43 28.31 32.90
CA SER A 134 4.79 29.08 33.97
C SER A 134 4.90 28.44 35.35
N SER A 135 5.19 27.12 35.45
CA SER A 135 5.28 26.38 36.71
C SER A 135 6.68 25.92 37.11
N ARG A 136 7.72 26.11 36.26
CA ARG A 136 9.08 25.58 36.46
C ARG A 136 10.10 26.62 36.96
N ALA A 137 9.64 27.72 37.57
CA ALA A 137 10.48 28.54 38.46
C ALA A 137 10.78 27.85 39.81
N ALA A 138 10.26 26.65 40.04
CA ALA A 138 10.60 25.79 41.17
C ALA A 138 10.82 24.36 40.65
N ALA A 139 11.93 23.73 41.06
CA ALA A 139 12.37 22.38 40.74
C ALA A 139 13.27 22.24 39.49
N GLU A 140 14.55 22.56 39.71
CA GLU A 140 15.67 21.81 39.15
C GLU A 140 15.75 20.46 39.87
N ASP A 141 15.71 19.34 39.15
CA ASP A 141 16.53 18.15 39.41
C ASP A 141 16.32 17.11 38.29
N SER A 142 17.41 16.40 38.01
CA SER A 142 17.69 15.23 37.17
C SER A 142 16.55 14.51 36.46
N THR A 143 16.78 14.13 35.19
CA THR A 143 17.13 12.74 34.83
C THR A 143 17.39 12.57 33.33
N ASP A 144 18.48 11.83 33.05
CA ASP A 144 18.80 11.17 31.79
C ASP A 144 17.67 10.25 31.32
N CYS A 145 17.46 10.11 30.00
CA CYS A 145 16.96 8.86 29.41
C CYS A 145 17.11 8.82 27.88
N GLU A 146 18.14 8.08 27.48
CA GLU A 146 18.22 7.07 26.42
C GLU A 146 17.29 7.14 25.19
N SER A 147 17.96 7.25 24.04
CA SER A 147 17.49 6.99 22.68
C SER A 147 16.84 5.62 22.50
N ILE A 148 15.56 5.60 22.11
CA ILE A 148 14.91 4.41 21.56
C ILE A 148 14.73 4.63 20.05
N ALA A 149 15.60 4.00 19.26
CA ALA A 149 15.42 3.88 17.82
C ALA A 149 14.24 2.95 17.53
N ALA A 150 13.13 3.51 17.05
CA ALA A 150 11.98 2.74 16.61
C ALA A 150 12.31 1.99 15.31
N THR A 151 12.48 0.68 15.40
CA THR A 151 12.61 -0.24 14.27
C THR A 151 11.22 -0.60 13.73
N SER A 152 10.55 0.33 13.04
CA SER A 152 9.29 0.04 12.32
C SER A 152 9.56 -0.64 10.97
N GLY A 153 10.32 -1.74 11.02
CA GLY A 153 10.53 -2.62 9.88
C GLY A 153 9.27 -3.43 9.62
N SER A 154 8.36 -2.90 8.79
CA SER A 154 7.41 -3.77 8.09
C SER A 154 8.21 -4.89 7.42
N PRO A 155 7.89 -6.17 7.65
CA PRO A 155 8.63 -7.27 7.03
C PRO A 155 8.63 -7.04 5.53
N PRO A 156 9.76 -7.28 4.82
CA PRO A 156 9.77 -7.24 3.37
C PRO A 156 8.80 -8.32 2.92
N GLY A 157 7.56 -7.93 2.66
CA GLY A 157 6.58 -8.84 2.11
C GLY A 157 7.22 -9.41 0.86
N GLU A 158 7.26 -10.74 0.76
CA GLU A 158 7.58 -11.50 -0.45
C GLU A 158 6.71 -10.96 -1.60
N GLY A 159 7.11 -9.82 -2.15
CA GLY A 159 6.69 -9.37 -3.44
C GLY A 159 7.29 -10.35 -4.42
N LEU A 160 6.49 -10.74 -5.40
CA LEU A 160 6.99 -11.37 -6.61
C LEU A 160 8.27 -10.63 -7.01
N ARG A 161 9.42 -11.32 -6.88
CA ARG A 161 10.73 -10.77 -7.20
C ARG A 161 10.70 -10.39 -8.67
N ASN A 162 11.58 -9.50 -9.13
CA ASN A 162 11.63 -9.20 -10.57
C ASN A 162 11.85 -10.47 -11.40
N GLU A 163 12.54 -11.47 -10.83
CA GLU A 163 12.68 -12.83 -11.34
C GLU A 163 11.34 -13.53 -11.59
N ASP A 164 10.38 -13.41 -10.66
CA ASP A 164 9.05 -14.00 -10.82
C ASP A 164 8.28 -13.31 -11.95
N VAL A 165 8.47 -11.99 -12.13
CA VAL A 165 7.83 -11.23 -13.22
C VAL A 165 8.39 -11.63 -14.58
N GLU A 166 9.70 -11.83 -14.69
CA GLU A 166 10.34 -12.33 -15.92
C GLU A 166 9.95 -13.79 -16.20
N ALA A 167 9.90 -14.65 -15.18
CA ALA A 167 9.39 -16.02 -15.33
C ALA A 167 7.94 -16.02 -15.86
N TRP A 168 7.10 -15.09 -15.42
CA TRP A 168 5.76 -14.91 -15.96
C TRP A 168 5.72 -14.39 -17.39
N ARG A 169 6.60 -13.45 -17.77
CA ARG A 169 6.73 -13.02 -19.17
C ARG A 169 7.09 -14.20 -20.06
N HIS A 170 8.01 -15.04 -19.63
CA HIS A 170 8.38 -16.26 -20.35
C HIS A 170 7.20 -17.25 -20.43
N VAL A 171 6.48 -17.51 -19.34
CA VAL A 171 5.30 -18.39 -19.37
C VAL A 171 4.19 -17.85 -20.27
N LEU A 172 3.94 -16.54 -20.25
CA LEU A 172 2.95 -15.91 -21.13
C LEU A 172 3.35 -15.96 -22.60
N LEU A 173 4.63 -15.73 -22.92
CA LEU A 173 5.17 -15.87 -24.27
C LEU A 173 5.03 -17.32 -24.76
N ILE A 174 5.30 -18.30 -23.90
CA ILE A 174 5.13 -19.73 -24.22
C ILE A 174 3.65 -20.05 -24.47
N LEU A 175 2.74 -19.60 -23.60
CA LEU A 175 1.31 -19.84 -23.76
C LEU A 175 0.72 -19.14 -24.99
N GLN A 176 1.18 -17.93 -25.30
CA GLN A 176 0.77 -17.20 -26.50
C GLN A 176 1.25 -17.93 -27.76
N ARG A 177 2.51 -18.36 -27.78
CA ARG A 177 3.07 -19.13 -28.89
C ARG A 177 2.39 -20.49 -29.09
N LEU A 178 1.98 -21.15 -28.00
CA LEU A 178 1.19 -22.39 -28.06
C LEU A 178 -0.26 -22.14 -28.51
N GLY A 179 -0.86 -21.01 -28.13
CA GLY A 179 -2.18 -20.58 -28.59
C GLY A 179 -2.20 -20.34 -30.09
N ASP A 180 -1.20 -19.63 -30.61
CA ASP A 180 -1.03 -19.36 -32.04
C ASP A 180 -0.81 -20.66 -32.83
N ALA A 181 0.03 -21.57 -32.33
CA ALA A 181 0.26 -22.89 -32.94
C ALA A 181 -1.00 -23.78 -32.97
N ARG A 182 -1.90 -23.65 -31.98
CA ARG A 182 -3.16 -24.41 -31.94
C ARG A 182 -4.18 -23.91 -32.96
N ILE A 183 -4.14 -22.62 -33.31
CA ILE A 183 -5.01 -22.04 -34.34
C ILE A 183 -4.57 -22.53 -35.73
N GLU A 184 -3.26 -22.59 -36.01
CA GLU A 184 -2.73 -23.09 -37.28
C GLU A 184 -3.07 -24.58 -37.52
N LEU A 185 -2.94 -25.44 -36.50
CA LEU A 185 -3.30 -26.86 -36.63
C LEU A 185 -4.79 -27.10 -36.86
N SER A 186 -5.68 -26.22 -36.34
CA SER A 186 -7.12 -26.32 -36.60
C SER A 186 -7.51 -25.82 -38.00
N SER A 187 -6.73 -24.88 -38.56
CA SER A 187 -6.90 -24.37 -39.92
C SER A 187 -6.50 -25.43 -40.96
N SER A 188 -5.39 -26.13 -40.73
CA SER A 188 -4.93 -27.21 -41.62
C SER A 188 -5.85 -28.43 -41.64
N PHE A 189 -6.62 -28.69 -40.56
CA PHE A 189 -7.51 -29.84 -40.50
C PHE A 189 -8.84 -29.64 -41.25
N ARG A 190 -9.24 -28.40 -41.58
CA ARG A 190 -10.49 -28.11 -42.31
C ARG A 190 -10.37 -28.18 -43.84
N LEU A 191 -9.18 -28.27 -44.40
CA LEU A 191 -8.97 -28.32 -45.86
C LEU A 191 -8.83 -29.73 -46.45
N GLY A 192 -8.96 -30.79 -45.64
CA GLY A 192 -8.70 -32.19 -46.05
C GLY A 192 -9.92 -33.11 -46.24
N LEU A 193 -11.15 -32.65 -46.01
CA LEU A 193 -12.36 -33.51 -46.00
C LEU A 193 -13.39 -33.19 -47.10
N GLY A 194 -12.94 -32.62 -48.22
CA GLY A 194 -13.74 -32.46 -49.44
C GLY A 194 -13.22 -33.37 -50.56
N ARG A 195 -13.61 -34.64 -50.54
CA ARG A 195 -13.63 -35.51 -51.72
C ARG A 195 -14.92 -36.31 -51.71
#